data_AF-A0A1H6MG00-F1
#
_entry.id   AF-A0A1H6MG00-F1
#
_cell.length_a   1.000
_cell.length_b   1.000
_cell.length_c   1.000
_cell.angle_alpha   90.00
_cell.angle_beta   90.00
_cell.angle_gamma   90.00
#
_symmetry.space_group_name_H-M   'P 1'
#
loop_
_entity.id
_entity.type
_entity.pdbx_description
1 polymer ?
#
loop_
_entity_poly.entity_id
_entity_poly.type
_entity_poly.pdbx_seq_one_letter_code
_entity_poly.pdbx_strand_id
1 'polypeptide(L)'
;MSEEAPSYVGPHEGREFDLMIAGQKHLSMFVFEGSEKYTDYPDPRFDEFVANGRFVKAEKIEKYTLSNGRELSTRYVLYADAQEAWRIPAMLMVQSLYLTLLPGRRPDLERVIGELLGYDRADVEQFITWLRQP
;
A
#
# COMPACT_ATOMS: atom_id res chain seq x y z
N MET A 1 -5.36 3.88 -26.89
CA MET A 1 -4.03 3.26 -26.72
C MET A 1 -3.66 3.51 -25.28
N SER A 2 -3.63 2.47 -24.44
CA SER A 2 -3.23 2.61 -23.04
C SER A 2 -1.76 3.02 -23.03
N GLU A 3 -1.46 4.28 -22.71
CA GLU A 3 -0.10 4.64 -22.33
C GLU A 3 0.25 3.77 -21.13
N GLU A 4 1.29 2.95 -21.27
CA GLU A 4 1.91 2.29 -20.13
C GLU A 4 2.31 3.37 -19.14
N ALA A 5 1.99 3.16 -17.86
CA ALA A 5 2.35 4.11 -16.83
C ALA A 5 3.88 4.31 -16.87
N PRO A 6 4.38 5.55 -16.67
CA PRO A 6 5.81 5.81 -16.61
C PRO A 6 6.49 4.89 -15.58
N SER A 7 7.75 4.52 -15.80
CA SER A 7 8.47 3.56 -14.95
C SER A 7 8.63 3.96 -13.48
N TYR A 8 8.42 5.24 -13.15
CA TYR A 8 8.42 5.76 -11.78
C TYR A 8 7.06 5.61 -11.07
N VAL A 9 6.01 5.19 -11.79
CA VAL A 9 4.69 4.88 -11.23
C VAL A 9 4.67 3.40 -10.87
N GLY A 10 4.51 3.09 -9.58
CA GLY A 10 4.50 1.71 -9.08
C GLY A 10 5.83 0.94 -9.23
N PRO A 11 7.04 1.52 -9.06
CA PRO A 11 8.31 0.81 -9.30
C PRO A 11 8.58 -0.35 -8.33
N HIS A 12 7.79 -0.46 -7.25
CA HIS A 12 7.82 -1.56 -6.30
C HIS A 12 6.87 -2.70 -6.66
N GLU A 13 5.89 -2.49 -7.55
CA GLU A 13 4.85 -3.47 -7.86
C GLU A 13 5.48 -4.75 -8.44
N GLY A 14 5.13 -5.90 -7.84
CA GLY A 14 5.69 -7.20 -8.20
C GLY A 14 7.12 -7.45 -7.72
N ARG A 15 7.74 -6.48 -7.03
CA ARG A 15 9.11 -6.56 -6.50
C ARG A 15 9.16 -6.40 -4.97
N GLU A 16 8.00 -6.26 -4.33
CA GLU A 16 7.89 -5.87 -2.93
C GLU A 16 8.64 -6.82 -2.00
N PHE A 17 8.52 -8.12 -2.23
CA PHE A 17 9.21 -9.14 -1.44
C PHE A 17 10.73 -8.98 -1.54
N ASP A 18 11.27 -8.93 -2.76
CA ASP A 18 12.71 -8.84 -2.99
C ASP A 18 13.31 -7.53 -2.43
N LEU A 19 12.56 -6.42 -2.55
CA LEU A 19 12.94 -5.13 -1.96
C LEU A 19 12.96 -5.16 -0.43
N MET A 20 12.00 -5.84 0.21
CA MET A 20 12.01 -6.02 1.66
C MET A 20 13.15 -6.92 2.13
N ILE A 21 13.46 -7.99 1.39
CA ILE A 21 14.60 -8.84 1.71
C ILE A 21 15.93 -8.09 1.58
N ALA A 22 16.04 -7.20 0.59
CA ALA A 22 17.20 -6.33 0.39
C ALA A 22 17.30 -5.18 1.40
N GLY A 23 16.29 -4.97 2.26
CA GLY A 23 16.24 -3.85 3.20
C GLY A 23 16.06 -2.48 2.53
N GLN A 24 15.60 -2.46 1.28
CA GLN A 24 15.30 -1.23 0.53
C GLN A 24 13.85 -0.77 0.71
N LYS A 25 13.01 -1.65 1.26
CA LYS A 25 11.61 -1.44 1.57
C LYS A 25 11.34 -2.04 2.94
N HIS A 26 10.56 -1.35 3.78
CA HIS A 26 10.32 -1.79 5.16
C HIS A 26 8.85 -2.07 5.47
N LEU A 27 7.96 -1.73 4.53
CA LEU A 27 6.54 -1.99 4.58
C LEU A 27 6.03 -2.30 3.17
N SER A 28 5.32 -3.42 3.03
CA SER A 28 4.52 -3.75 1.86
C SER A 28 3.06 -3.77 2.24
N MET A 29 2.21 -3.20 1.38
CA MET A 29 0.76 -3.14 1.57
C MET A 29 0.10 -3.58 0.28
N PHE A 30 -0.78 -4.57 0.38
CA PHE A 30 -1.62 -5.08 -0.70
C PHE A 30 -3.06 -4.71 -0.41
N VAL A 31 -3.73 -4.11 -1.40
CA VAL A 31 -5.09 -3.58 -1.28
C VAL A 31 -6.00 -4.36 -2.21
N PHE A 32 -7.08 -4.90 -1.68
CA PHE A 32 -8.06 -5.68 -2.42
C PHE A 32 -9.44 -5.05 -2.24
N GLU A 33 -10.07 -4.63 -3.34
CA GLU A 33 -11.42 -4.08 -3.32
C GLU A 33 -12.47 -5.18 -3.56
N GLY A 34 -13.58 -5.10 -2.84
CA GLY A 34 -14.67 -6.06 -2.92
C GLY A 34 -14.30 -7.44 -2.37
N SER A 35 -14.87 -8.49 -2.98
CA SER A 35 -14.64 -9.89 -2.62
C SER A 35 -13.53 -10.54 -3.44
N GLU A 36 -12.75 -9.76 -4.19
CA GLU A 36 -11.71 -10.27 -5.06
C GLU A 36 -10.59 -10.90 -4.25
N LYS A 37 -10.32 -12.18 -4.54
CA LYS A 37 -9.13 -12.87 -4.08
C LYS A 37 -8.21 -13.00 -5.27
N TYR A 38 -7.08 -12.28 -5.23
CA TYR A 38 -6.01 -12.48 -6.18
C TYR A 38 -5.22 -13.68 -5.69
N THR A 39 -5.26 -14.77 -6.45
CA THR A 39 -4.62 -16.04 -6.05
C THR A 39 -3.11 -15.93 -5.91
N ASP A 40 -2.51 -14.94 -6.56
CA ASP A 40 -1.05 -14.80 -6.67
C ASP A 40 -0.49 -13.68 -5.76
N TYR A 41 -1.34 -13.01 -4.97
CA TYR A 41 -0.92 -11.92 -4.08
C TYR A 41 -1.54 -12.04 -2.68
N PRO A 42 -0.78 -11.75 -1.61
CA PRO A 42 0.67 -11.51 -1.60
C PRO A 42 1.48 -12.77 -1.93
N ASP A 43 2.75 -12.59 -2.31
CA ASP A 43 3.68 -13.70 -2.52
C ASP A 43 3.74 -14.61 -1.27
N PRO A 44 3.54 -15.94 -1.38
CA PRO A 44 3.54 -16.85 -0.23
C PRO A 44 4.82 -16.82 0.62
N ARG A 45 5.95 -16.41 0.03
CA ARG A 45 7.24 -16.28 0.73
C ARG A 45 7.17 -15.27 1.87
N PHE A 46 6.27 -14.28 1.82
CA PHE A 46 6.07 -13.36 2.95
C PHE A 46 5.70 -14.09 4.24
N ASP A 47 4.82 -15.10 4.17
CA ASP A 47 4.36 -15.82 5.34
C ASP A 47 5.47 -16.70 5.95
N GLU A 48 6.42 -17.19 5.15
CA GLU A 48 7.62 -17.89 5.65
C GLU A 48 8.49 -16.97 6.52
N PHE A 49 8.64 -15.70 6.11
CA PHE A 49 9.39 -14.69 6.85
C PHE A 49 8.63 -14.13 8.06
N VAL A 50 7.31 -14.25 8.09
CA VAL A 50 6.53 -14.03 9.31
C VAL A 50 6.75 -15.17 10.29
N ALA A 51 6.70 -16.42 9.83
CA ALA A 51 6.89 -17.60 10.67
C ALA A 51 8.28 -17.65 11.34
N ASN A 52 9.32 -17.12 10.67
CA ASN A 52 10.66 -17.02 11.24
C ASN A 52 10.90 -15.73 12.07
N GLY A 53 9.90 -14.87 12.19
CA GLY A 53 9.94 -13.65 13.01
C GLY A 53 10.69 -12.47 12.39
N ARG A 54 11.16 -12.56 11.14
CA ARG A 54 11.77 -11.42 10.45
C ARG A 54 10.73 -10.36 10.10
N PHE A 55 9.55 -10.78 9.66
CA PHE A 55 8.44 -9.90 9.32
C PHE A 55 7.30 -10.00 10.32
N VAL A 56 6.50 -8.94 10.40
CA VAL A 56 5.19 -8.94 11.04
C VAL A 56 4.11 -8.75 9.99
N LYS A 57 2.97 -9.43 10.17
CA LYS A 57 1.81 -9.34 9.28
C LYS A 57 0.63 -8.72 10.00
N ALA A 58 -0.13 -7.89 9.29
CA ALA A 58 -1.45 -7.46 9.72
C ALA A 58 -2.44 -7.51 8.56
N GLU A 59 -3.70 -7.80 8.88
CA GLU A 59 -4.81 -7.71 7.95
C GLU A 59 -5.90 -6.81 8.54
N LYS A 60 -6.46 -5.93 7.72
CA LYS A 60 -7.59 -5.08 8.08
C LYS A 60 -8.62 -5.12 6.96
N ILE A 61 -9.89 -5.30 7.32
CA ILE A 61 -11.01 -5.14 6.39
C ILE A 61 -11.76 -3.89 6.82
N GLU A 62 -11.84 -2.91 5.93
CA GLU A 62 -12.67 -1.72 6.09
C GLU A 62 -13.91 -1.86 5.21
N LYS A 63 -15.08 -1.58 5.78
CA LYS A 63 -16.35 -1.57 5.06
C LYS A 63 -16.89 -0.15 5.04
N TYR A 64 -17.43 0.27 3.91
CA TYR A 64 -18.05 1.58 3.78
C TYR A 64 -19.24 1.52 2.82
N THR A 65 -20.21 2.40 3.06
CA THR A 65 -21.41 2.53 2.25
C THR A 65 -21.26 3.77 1.39
N LEU A 66 -21.34 3.60 0.07
CA LEU A 66 -21.33 4.70 -0.87
C LEU A 66 -22.63 5.51 -0.77
N SER A 67 -22.61 6.74 -1.30
CA SER A 67 -23.79 7.62 -1.33
C SER A 67 -25.01 7.03 -2.06
N ASN A 68 -24.79 6.06 -2.96
CA ASN A 68 -25.84 5.32 -3.65
C ASN A 68 -26.35 4.09 -2.88
N GLY A 69 -25.94 3.90 -1.62
CA GLY A 69 -26.33 2.77 -0.77
C GLY A 69 -25.57 1.47 -1.03
N ARG A 70 -24.66 1.42 -2.01
CA ARG A 70 -23.84 0.23 -2.28
C ARG A 70 -22.79 0.07 -1.18
N GLU A 71 -22.70 -1.14 -0.61
CA GLU A 71 -21.62 -1.51 0.29
C GLU A 71 -20.37 -1.88 -0.51
N LEU A 72 -19.23 -1.38 -0.05
CA LEU A 72 -17.91 -1.77 -0.50
C LEU A 72 -17.08 -2.22 0.70
N SER A 73 -16.15 -3.13 0.42
CA SER A 73 -15.14 -3.53 1.39
C SER A 73 -13.76 -3.43 0.77
N THR A 74 -12.80 -2.92 1.53
CA THR A 74 -11.39 -2.93 1.16
C THR A 74 -10.64 -3.78 2.17
N ARG A 75 -9.90 -4.79 1.71
CA ARG A 75 -9.01 -5.58 2.53
C ARG A 75 -7.58 -5.12 2.31
N TYR A 76 -6.91 -4.73 3.38
CA TYR A 76 -5.49 -4.43 3.42
C TYR A 76 -4.74 -5.61 4.02
N VAL A 77 -3.70 -6.07 3.35
CA VAL A 77 -2.73 -7.04 3.87
C VAL A 77 -1.38 -6.37 3.91
N LEU A 78 -0.78 -6.27 5.09
CA LEU A 78 0.48 -5.55 5.30
C LEU A 78 1.54 -6.48 5.88
N TYR A 79 2.77 -6.31 5.40
CA TYR A 79 3.97 -6.92 5.96
C TYR A 79 4.99 -5.83 6.25
N ALA A 80 5.60 -5.85 7.42
CA ALA A 80 6.70 -4.96 7.77
C ALA A 80 7.88 -5.74 8.35
N ASP A 81 9.09 -5.20 8.24
CA ASP A 81 10.21 -5.67 9.06
C ASP A 81 9.81 -5.63 10.55
N ALA A 82 10.15 -6.66 11.32
CA ALA A 82 9.76 -6.74 12.72
C ALA A 82 10.29 -5.54 13.55
N GLN A 83 11.45 -5.00 13.18
CA GLN A 83 12.04 -3.81 13.80
C GLN A 83 11.31 -2.51 13.42
N GLU A 84 10.55 -2.52 12.32
CA GLU A 84 9.76 -1.39 11.82
C GLU A 84 8.26 -1.69 11.81
N ALA A 85 7.82 -2.60 12.69
CA ALA A 85 6.42 -2.99 12.86
C ALA A 85 5.49 -1.78 13.10
N TRP A 86 6.02 -0.68 13.63
CA TRP A 86 5.30 0.58 13.85
C TRP A 86 4.74 1.20 12.54
N ARG A 87 5.31 0.86 11.37
CA ARG A 87 4.83 1.33 10.06
C ARG A 87 3.44 0.81 9.73
N ILE A 88 3.06 -0.38 10.22
CA ILE A 88 1.72 -0.97 9.98
C ILE A 88 0.60 -0.10 10.58
N PRO A 89 0.56 0.19 11.90
CA PRO A 89 -0.49 1.01 12.46
C PRO A 89 -0.47 2.45 11.91
N ALA A 90 0.71 2.99 11.58
CA ALA A 90 0.82 4.29 10.92
C ALA A 90 0.15 4.29 9.53
N MET A 91 0.43 3.27 8.70
CA MET A 91 -0.19 3.14 7.38
C MET A 91 -1.71 2.98 7.48
N LEU A 92 -2.19 2.10 8.37
CA LEU A 92 -3.62 1.87 8.56
C LEU A 92 -4.35 3.13 9.05
N MET A 93 -3.68 3.99 9.82
CA MET A 93 -4.23 5.30 10.22
C MET A 93 -4.35 6.24 9.00
N VAL A 94 -3.34 6.30 8.14
CA VAL A 94 -3.37 7.12 6.92
C VAL A 94 -4.46 6.66 5.95
N GLN A 95 -4.63 5.35 5.77
CA GLN A 95 -5.72 4.79 4.94
C GLN A 95 -7.10 5.14 5.50
N SER A 96 -7.26 5.06 6.82
CA SER A 96 -8.50 5.48 7.50
C SER A 96 -8.78 6.99 7.30
N LEU A 97 -7.75 7.85 7.28
CA LEU A 97 -7.91 9.27 6.97
C LEU A 97 -8.34 9.48 5.52
N TYR A 98 -7.77 8.71 4.59
CA TYR A 98 -8.16 8.76 3.18
C TYR A 98 -9.65 8.45 2.96
N LEU A 99 -10.21 7.50 3.70
CA LEU A 99 -11.63 7.15 3.62
C LEU A 99 -12.57 8.18 4.28
N THR A 100 -12.11 8.86 5.33
CA THR A 100 -12.96 9.73 6.16
C THR A 100 -12.95 11.19 5.74
N LEU A 101 -11.91 11.63 5.01
CA LEU A 101 -11.79 13.00 4.53
C LEU A 101 -12.58 13.21 3.24
N LEU A 102 -12.84 14.47 2.89
CA LEU A 102 -13.55 14.82 1.65
C LEU A 102 -12.87 14.20 0.42
N PRO A 103 -13.64 13.79 -0.61
CA PRO A 103 -13.10 13.19 -1.82
C PRO A 103 -12.04 14.08 -2.48
N GLY A 104 -10.97 13.47 -2.97
CA GLY A 104 -9.93 14.16 -3.73
C GLY A 104 -8.57 13.53 -3.54
N ARG A 105 -7.65 13.82 -4.45
CA ARG A 105 -6.24 13.44 -4.33
C ARG A 105 -5.63 14.23 -3.16
N ARG A 106 -4.86 13.57 -2.29
CA ARG A 106 -4.28 14.18 -1.09
C ARG A 106 -2.75 14.08 -1.10
N PRO A 107 -2.06 15.00 -1.79
CA PRO A 107 -0.61 15.00 -1.90
C PRO A 107 0.13 14.97 -0.56
N ASP A 108 -0.47 15.51 0.49
CA ASP A 108 0.01 15.42 1.87
C ASP A 108 0.05 13.98 2.37
N LEU A 109 -1.04 13.23 2.17
CA LEU A 109 -1.13 11.83 2.56
C LEU A 109 -0.30 10.92 1.64
N GLU A 110 -0.25 11.20 0.33
CA GLU A 110 0.61 10.46 -0.61
C GLU A 110 2.08 10.49 -0.20
N ARG A 111 2.57 11.63 0.31
CA ARG A 111 3.93 11.73 0.84
C ARG A 111 4.15 10.82 2.03
N VAL A 112 3.21 10.82 2.97
CA VAL A 112 3.29 9.95 4.16
C VAL A 112 3.24 8.48 3.74
N ILE A 113 2.36 8.11 2.80
CA ILE A 113 2.29 6.76 2.25
C ILE A 113 3.62 6.36 1.61
N GLY A 114 4.19 7.22 0.76
CA GLY A 114 5.48 7.00 0.11
C GLY A 114 6.60 6.72 1.11
N GLU A 115 6.74 7.58 2.13
CA GLU A 115 7.74 7.44 3.20
C GLU A 115 7.53 6.15 4.02
N LEU A 116 6.28 5.83 4.36
CA LEU A 116 5.97 4.61 5.11
C LEU A 116 6.29 3.35 4.30
N LEU A 117 6.05 3.37 2.99
CA LEU A 117 6.37 2.28 2.07
C LEU A 117 7.86 2.22 1.70
N GLY A 118 8.66 3.22 2.06
CA GLY A 118 10.10 3.28 1.78
C GLY A 118 10.46 3.74 0.36
N TYR A 119 9.61 4.53 -0.30
CA TYR A 119 9.95 5.14 -1.58
C TYR A 119 10.98 6.27 -1.42
N ASP A 120 11.80 6.49 -2.44
CA ASP A 120 12.60 7.71 -2.52
C ASP A 120 11.69 8.93 -2.68
N ARG A 121 12.05 10.02 -2.00
CA ARG A 121 11.25 11.24 -2.00
C ARG A 121 11.07 11.84 -3.40
N ALA A 122 12.07 11.77 -4.26
CA ALA A 122 11.95 12.28 -5.63
C ALA A 122 10.95 11.44 -6.45
N ASP A 123 10.91 10.13 -6.25
CA ASP A 123 9.92 9.25 -6.90
C ASP A 123 8.51 9.55 -6.41
N VAL A 124 8.34 9.81 -5.11
CA VAL A 124 7.06 10.24 -4.53
C VAL A 124 6.57 11.56 -5.15
N GLU A 125 7.44 12.56 -5.30
CA GLU A 125 7.06 13.84 -5.91
C GLU A 125 6.72 13.69 -7.40
N GLN A 126 7.43 12.82 -8.13
CA GLN A 126 7.12 12.51 -9.52
C GLN A 126 5.75 11.82 -9.65
N PHE A 127 5.46 10.84 -8.79
CA PHE A 127 4.16 10.19 -8.71
C PHE A 127 3.03 11.18 -8.40
N ILE A 128 3.21 12.06 -7.41
CA ILE A 128 2.23 13.11 -7.07
C ILE A 128 2.00 14.07 -8.24
N THR A 129 3.06 14.39 -9.00
CA THR A 129 2.94 15.26 -10.19
C THR A 129 2.18 14.58 -11.31
N TRP A 130 2.44 13.29 -11.55
CA TRP A 130 1.69 12.48 -12.50
C TRP A 130 0.21 12.37 -12.10
N LEU A 131 -0.07 12.14 -10.81
CA LEU A 131 -1.41 12.22 -10.23
C LEU A 131 -2.05 13.62 -10.32
N ARG A 132 -1.42 14.66 -10.87
CA ARG A 132 -2.08 15.97 -11.09
C ARG A 132 -2.40 16.22 -12.56
N GLN A 133 -2.02 15.32 -13.44
CA GLN A 133 -2.37 15.40 -14.85
C GLN A 133 -3.90 15.20 -15.02
N PRO A 134 -4.52 15.97 -15.94
CA PRO A 134 -5.97 15.96 -16.16
C PRO A 134 -6.50 14.62 -16.69
#